data_AF-A0A7S0VAP3-F1
#
_entry.id   AF-A0A7S0VAP3-F1
#
_cell.length_a   1.000
_cell.length_b   1.000
_cell.length_c   1.000
_cell.angle_alpha   90.00
_cell.angle_beta   90.00
_cell.angle_gamma   90.00
#
_symmetry.space_group_name_H-M   'P 1'
#
loop_
_entity.id
_entity.type
_entity.pdbx_description
1 polymer ?
#
loop_
_entity_poly.entity_id
_entity_poly.type
_entity_poly.pdbx_seq_one_letter_code
_entity_poly.pdbx_strand_id
1 'polypeptide(L)'
;EGVEVRHYATERELLLAWRDLVVVELDLDMLTGHNIFKFDLHYVAQRASLLGLEEFWQLGRIKGRMSAVRSVESQTTAFGHNEFHYLPMTGRFQVDVFQVIKKDHRLSSYKLESLSQKFLGEGKDD
;
A
#
# COMPACT_ATOMS: atom_id res chain seq x y z
N GLU A 1 -8.09 20.63 14.07
CA GLU A 1 -9.33 19.86 14.29
C GLU A 1 -9.61 19.03 13.05
N GLY A 2 -10.11 17.80 13.18
CA GLY A 2 -10.41 16.93 12.03
C GLY A 2 -9.54 15.68 11.88
N VAL A 3 -8.73 15.32 12.89
CA VAL A 3 -8.00 14.05 12.93
C VAL A 3 -8.55 13.20 14.07
N GLU A 4 -8.95 11.98 13.76
CA GLU A 4 -9.28 10.96 14.76
C GLU A 4 -8.01 10.15 15.09
N VAL A 5 -7.69 10.02 16.37
CA VAL A 5 -6.55 9.19 16.82
C VAL A 5 -7.10 7.98 17.54
N ARG A 6 -6.80 6.79 17.01
CA ARG A 6 -7.16 5.50 17.61
C ARG A 6 -5.92 4.81 18.15
N HIS A 7 -5.98 4.36 19.40
CA HIS A 7 -4.88 3.67 20.08
C HIS A 7 -5.24 2.20 20.31
N TYR A 8 -4.24 1.33 20.18
CA TYR A 8 -4.38 -0.11 20.36
C TYR A 8 -3.25 -0.62 21.25
N ALA A 9 -3.53 -1.59 22.11
CA ALA A 9 -2.56 -2.11 23.08
C ALA A 9 -1.56 -3.07 22.43
N THR A 10 -1.95 -3.69 21.31
CA THR A 10 -1.12 -4.66 20.59
C THR A 10 -1.08 -4.37 19.09
N GLU A 11 -0.01 -4.83 18.43
CA GLU A 11 0.10 -4.78 16.97
C GLU A 11 -1.01 -5.57 16.26
N ARG A 12 -1.46 -6.69 16.86
CA ARG A 12 -2.60 -7.47 16.37
C ARG A 12 -3.85 -6.59 16.23
N GLU A 13 -4.20 -5.89 17.31
CA GLU A 13 -5.35 -5.01 17.33
C GLU A 13 -5.22 -3.87 16.32
N LEU A 14 -4.03 -3.27 16.22
CA LEU A 14 -3.75 -2.23 15.23
C LEU A 14 -3.95 -2.71 13.79
N LEU A 15 -3.40 -3.87 13.44
CA LEU A 15 -3.49 -4.42 12.08
C LEU A 15 -4.92 -4.83 11.71
N LEU A 16 -5.65 -5.43 12.65
CA LEU A 16 -7.05 -5.80 12.44
C LEU A 16 -7.94 -4.55 12.35
N ALA A 17 -7.71 -3.54 13.17
CA ALA A 17 -8.45 -2.29 13.10
C ALA A 17 -8.15 -1.50 11.82
N TRP A 18 -6.89 -1.48 11.35
CA TRP A 18 -6.56 -0.90 10.04
C TRP A 18 -7.27 -1.66 8.92
N ARG A 19 -7.31 -2.99 8.98
CA ARG A 19 -8.05 -3.80 8.02
C ARG A 19 -9.53 -3.42 8.02
N ASP A 20 -10.16 -3.38 9.19
CA ASP A 20 -11.58 -3.05 9.34
C ASP A 20 -11.88 -1.63 8.87
N LEU A 21 -11.01 -0.67 9.18
CA LEU A 21 -11.10 0.69 8.67
C LEU A 21 -11.13 0.71 7.13
N VAL A 22 -10.16 0.05 6.49
CA VAL A 22 -10.01 0.02 5.03
C VAL A 22 -11.20 -0.67 4.35
N VAL A 23 -11.66 -1.80 4.87
CA VAL A 23 -12.58 -2.69 4.14
C VAL A 23 -14.03 -2.66 4.62
N VAL A 24 -14.30 -2.20 5.85
CA VAL A 24 -15.64 -2.17 6.45
C VAL A 24 -16.09 -0.74 6.67
N GLU A 25 -15.32 0.07 7.39
CA GLU A 25 -15.75 1.42 7.76
C GLU A 25 -15.73 2.38 6.57
N LEU A 26 -14.61 2.41 5.84
CA LEU A 26 -14.46 3.28 4.66
C LEU A 26 -14.97 2.63 3.37
N ASP A 27 -15.01 1.28 3.32
CA ASP A 27 -15.27 0.48 2.13
C ASP A 27 -14.59 1.04 0.86
N LEU A 28 -13.27 1.25 0.93
CA LEU A 28 -12.53 1.97 -0.12
C LEU A 28 -12.70 1.38 -1.53
N ASP A 29 -13.07 2.22 -2.50
CA ASP A 29 -13.01 1.85 -3.93
C ASP A 29 -11.57 1.85 -4.46
N MET A 30 -10.72 2.74 -3.94
CA MET A 30 -9.34 2.90 -4.36
C MET A 30 -8.41 3.11 -3.17
N LEU A 31 -7.29 2.38 -3.15
CA LEU A 31 -6.16 2.60 -2.25
C LEU A 31 -5.01 3.21 -3.05
N THR A 32 -4.44 4.31 -2.56
CA THR A 32 -3.29 4.97 -3.19
C THR A 32 -2.19 5.26 -2.19
N GLY A 33 -0.98 5.51 -2.69
CA GLY A 33 0.16 5.91 -1.87
C GLY A 33 1.46 5.99 -2.68
N HIS A 34 2.57 6.23 -1.99
CA HIS A 34 3.90 6.27 -2.59
C HIS A 34 4.67 5.01 -2.22
N ASN A 35 5.06 4.22 -3.23
CA ASN A 35 5.86 3.00 -3.08
C ASN A 35 5.17 1.82 -2.36
N ILE A 36 3.84 1.82 -2.31
CA ILE A 36 3.02 0.84 -1.58
C ILE A 36 3.23 -0.62 -2.03
N PHE A 37 3.57 -0.86 -3.30
CA PHE A 37 3.78 -2.22 -3.83
C PHE A 37 5.14 -2.82 -3.51
N LYS A 38 6.10 -1.98 -3.10
CA LYS A 38 7.46 -2.45 -2.75
C LYS A 38 7.73 -2.41 -1.26
N PHE A 39 6.91 -1.71 -0.48
CA PHE A 39 7.10 -1.57 0.96
C PHE A 39 5.81 -1.83 1.76
N ASP A 40 4.90 -0.85 1.83
CA ASP A 40 3.84 -0.82 2.84
C ASP A 40 2.96 -2.07 2.85
N LEU A 41 2.35 -2.41 1.71
CA LEU A 41 1.42 -3.54 1.65
C LEU A 41 2.13 -4.89 1.86
N HIS A 42 3.37 -4.99 1.39
CA HIS A 42 4.16 -6.21 1.60
C HIS A 42 4.52 -6.39 3.06
N TYR A 43 5.01 -5.31 3.70
CA TYR A 43 5.41 -5.32 5.10
C TYR A 43 4.22 -5.67 6.00
N VAL A 44 3.09 -4.98 5.82
CA VAL A 44 1.85 -5.23 6.58
C VAL A 44 1.39 -6.68 6.42
N ALA A 45 1.40 -7.22 5.20
CA ALA A 45 1.04 -8.62 4.96
C ALA A 45 2.00 -9.61 5.64
N GLN A 46 3.31 -9.34 5.60
CA GLN A 46 4.31 -10.16 6.31
C GLN A 46 4.09 -10.12 7.83
N ARG A 47 3.81 -8.94 8.40
CA ARG A 47 3.50 -8.80 9.83
C ARG A 47 2.23 -9.55 10.22
N ALA A 48 1.16 -9.44 9.43
CA ALA A 48 -0.07 -10.19 9.66
C ALA A 48 0.15 -11.71 9.62
N SER A 49 1.00 -12.19 8.70
CA SER A 49 1.40 -13.59 8.62
C SER A 49 2.17 -14.04 9.88
N LEU A 50 3.18 -13.27 10.30
CA LEU A 50 4.00 -13.57 11.48
C LEU A 50 3.18 -13.62 12.78
N LEU A 51 2.12 -12.82 12.88
CA LEU A 51 1.22 -12.78 14.03
C LEU A 51 0.06 -13.80 13.93
N GLY A 52 -0.04 -14.55 12.84
CA GLY A 52 -1.12 -15.52 12.61
C GLY A 52 -2.51 -14.86 12.57
N LEU A 53 -2.64 -13.74 11.85
CA LEU A 53 -3.90 -13.01 11.73
C LEU A 53 -4.73 -13.54 10.55
N GLU A 54 -5.50 -14.61 10.75
CA GLU A 54 -6.30 -15.22 9.69
C GLU A 54 -7.37 -14.26 9.15
N GLU A 55 -7.96 -13.44 10.03
CA GLU A 55 -9.00 -12.48 9.69
C GLU A 55 -8.48 -11.34 8.80
N PHE A 56 -7.20 -11.01 8.92
CA PHE A 56 -6.57 -9.94 8.15
C PHE A 56 -6.71 -10.16 6.64
N TRP A 57 -6.66 -11.41 6.20
CA TRP A 57 -6.62 -11.75 4.77
C TRP A 57 -7.94 -11.52 4.02
N GLN A 58 -9.03 -11.18 4.70
CA GLN A 58 -10.28 -10.79 4.02
C GLN A 58 -10.27 -9.32 3.60
N LEU A 59 -9.54 -9.01 2.52
CA LEU A 59 -9.33 -7.62 2.07
C LEU A 59 -10.21 -7.19 0.88
N GLY A 60 -10.72 -8.16 0.12
CA GLY A 60 -11.59 -7.90 -1.03
C GLY A 60 -13.06 -7.73 -0.63
N ARG A 61 -13.88 -7.25 -1.58
CA ARG A 61 -15.34 -7.17 -1.44
C ARG A 61 -16.05 -8.53 -1.54
N ILE A 62 -15.38 -9.55 -2.09
CA ILE A 62 -15.92 -10.91 -2.18
C ILE A 62 -15.75 -11.61 -0.83
N LYS A 63 -16.86 -11.78 -0.11
CA LYS A 63 -16.88 -12.47 1.19
C LYS A 63 -16.35 -13.90 1.07
N GLY A 64 -15.59 -14.33 2.08
CA GLY A 64 -14.99 -15.67 2.14
C GLY A 64 -13.78 -15.88 1.23
N ARG A 65 -13.38 -14.87 0.44
CA ARG A 65 -12.17 -14.95 -0.39
C ARG A 65 -11.00 -14.27 0.31
N MET A 66 -10.02 -15.08 0.71
CA MET A 66 -8.76 -14.58 1.27
C MET A 66 -7.85 -14.01 0.18
N SER A 67 -7.19 -12.90 0.51
CA SER A 67 -6.09 -12.32 -0.25
C SER A 67 -4.80 -13.08 0.04
N ALA A 68 -3.96 -13.20 -0.98
CA ALA A 68 -2.63 -13.78 -0.87
C ALA A 68 -1.64 -12.88 -1.60
N VAL A 69 -0.47 -12.66 -0.99
CA VAL A 69 0.61 -11.86 -1.60
C VAL A 69 1.02 -12.50 -2.92
N ARG A 70 1.18 -11.67 -3.96
CA ARG A 70 1.65 -12.08 -5.29
C ARG A 70 2.90 -11.29 -5.64
N SER A 71 4.02 -11.97 -5.74
CA SER A 71 5.26 -11.38 -6.22
C SER A 71 5.32 -11.42 -7.74
N VAL A 72 5.71 -10.32 -8.35
CA VAL A 72 6.00 -10.23 -9.78
C VAL A 72 7.37 -9.61 -9.93
N GLU A 73 8.26 -10.36 -10.56
CA GLU A 73 9.56 -9.87 -10.98
C GLU A 73 9.54 -9.61 -12.48
N SER A 74 10.18 -8.50 -12.87
CA SER A 74 10.36 -8.13 -14.26
C SER A 74 11.77 -7.60 -14.45
N GLN A 75 12.44 -8.07 -15.48
CA GLN A 75 13.76 -7.58 -15.85
C GLN A 75 13.72 -7.20 -17.33
N THR A 76 13.94 -5.92 -17.62
CA THR A 76 14.03 -5.44 -19.00
C THR A 76 15.19 -4.48 -19.14
N THR A 77 15.80 -4.43 -20.31
CA THR A 77 16.91 -3.49 -20.61
C THR A 77 16.48 -2.03 -20.46
N ALA A 78 15.21 -1.71 -20.73
CA ALA A 78 14.68 -0.36 -20.65
C ALA A 78 14.27 0.08 -19.23
N PHE A 79 13.82 -0.85 -18.37
CA PHE A 79 13.26 -0.51 -17.05
C PHE A 79 14.04 -1.12 -15.87
N GLY A 80 15.14 -1.83 -16.13
CA GLY A 80 15.94 -2.51 -15.12
C GLY A 80 15.23 -3.72 -14.50
N HIS A 81 15.73 -4.15 -13.36
CA HIS A 81 15.08 -5.16 -12.53
C HIS A 81 14.06 -4.48 -11.61
N ASN A 82 12.80 -4.94 -11.66
CA ASN A 82 11.73 -4.50 -10.78
C ASN A 82 11.05 -5.72 -10.16
N GLU A 83 11.04 -5.75 -8.83
CA GLU A 83 10.26 -6.67 -8.01
C GLU A 83 9.08 -5.90 -7.40
N PHE A 84 7.91 -6.53 -7.41
CA PHE A 84 6.67 -6.01 -6.85
C PHE A 84 5.99 -7.08 -6.02
N HIS A 85 5.45 -6.71 -4.87
CA HIS A 85 4.64 -7.59 -4.03
C HIS A 85 3.23 -7.03 -3.91
N TYR A 86 2.33 -7.54 -4.73
CA TYR A 86 0.93 -7.13 -4.72
C TYR A 86 0.19 -7.85 -3.60
N LEU A 87 -0.69 -7.13 -2.91
CA LEU A 87 -1.66 -7.69 -1.96
C LEU A 87 -3.07 -7.46 -2.54
N PRO A 88 -3.59 -8.38 -3.38
CA PRO A 88 -4.82 -8.11 -4.13
C PRO A 88 -6.03 -7.92 -3.21
N MET A 89 -6.74 -6.81 -3.38
CA MET A 89 -8.00 -6.52 -2.68
C MET A 89 -9.14 -6.60 -3.70
N THR A 90 -9.63 -7.81 -4.00
CA THR A 90 -10.57 -8.02 -5.13
C THR A 90 -11.79 -7.10 -5.02
N GLY A 91 -12.07 -6.34 -6.08
CA GLY A 91 -13.16 -5.35 -6.09
C GLY A 91 -12.76 -3.96 -5.60
N ARG A 92 -11.48 -3.75 -5.27
CA ARG A 92 -10.87 -2.45 -4.92
C ARG A 92 -9.68 -2.20 -5.82
N PHE A 93 -9.49 -0.96 -6.26
CA PHE A 93 -8.37 -0.57 -7.11
C PHE A 93 -7.17 -0.13 -6.27
N GLN A 94 -5.95 -0.40 -6.73
CA GLN A 94 -4.72 0.01 -6.05
C GLN A 94 -3.85 0.83 -7.00
N VAL A 95 -3.43 2.01 -6.57
CA VAL A 95 -2.61 2.94 -7.36
C VAL A 95 -1.36 3.30 -6.58
N ASP A 96 -0.20 2.85 -7.05
CA ASP A 96 1.07 3.31 -6.51
C ASP A 96 1.55 4.51 -7.35
N VAL A 97 1.47 5.70 -6.75
CA VAL A 97 1.84 6.98 -7.38
C VAL A 97 3.32 6.96 -7.81
N PHE A 98 4.18 6.24 -7.09
CA PHE A 98 5.58 6.09 -7.50
C PHE A 98 5.67 5.41 -8.88
N GLN A 99 4.87 4.36 -9.13
CA GLN A 99 4.90 3.68 -10.43
C GLN A 99 4.31 4.54 -11.54
N VAL A 100 3.23 5.27 -11.24
CA VAL A 100 2.60 6.21 -12.20
C VAL A 100 3.62 7.26 -12.64
N ILE A 101 4.29 7.92 -11.69
CA ILE A 101 5.27 8.96 -12.01
C ILE A 101 6.48 8.38 -12.75
N LYS A 102 6.98 7.21 -12.34
CA LYS A 102 8.13 6.55 -12.99
C LYS A 102 7.82 6.15 -14.44
N LYS A 103 6.56 5.87 -14.77
CA LYS A 103 6.12 5.56 -16.13
C LYS A 103 6.09 6.82 -17.02
N ASP A 104 5.58 7.93 -16.51
CA ASP A 104 5.25 9.10 -17.32
C ASP A 104 6.33 10.21 -17.29
N HIS A 105 7.23 10.19 -16.31
CA HIS A 105 8.27 11.20 -16.15
C HIS A 105 9.67 10.58 -16.06
N ARG A 106 10.66 11.27 -16.66
CA ARG A 106 12.08 10.96 -16.49
C ARG A 106 12.71 11.96 -15.51
N LEU A 107 12.83 11.56 -14.26
CA LEU A 107 13.34 12.39 -13.16
C LEU A 107 14.70 11.90 -12.65
N SER A 108 15.49 12.82 -12.12
CA SER A 108 16.76 12.50 -11.44
C SER A 108 16.55 11.82 -10.08
N SER A 109 15.40 12.03 -9.44
CA SER A 109 15.01 11.43 -8.16
C SER A 109 13.50 11.18 -8.14
N TYR A 110 13.10 10.05 -7.56
CA TYR A 110 11.70 9.66 -7.31
C TYR A 110 11.38 9.54 -5.81
N LYS A 111 12.26 10.06 -4.94
CA LYS A 111 11.98 10.17 -3.50
C LYS A 111 10.79 11.11 -3.30
N LEU A 112 9.93 10.81 -2.33
CA LEU A 112 8.73 11.61 -2.05
C LEU A 112 9.05 13.09 -1.92
N GLU A 113 10.07 13.46 -1.14
CA GLU A 113 10.60 14.82 -1.03
C GLU A 113 10.83 15.51 -2.38
N SER A 114 11.57 14.85 -3.27
CA SER A 114 11.91 15.41 -4.59
C SER A 114 10.68 15.58 -5.48
N LEU A 115 9.69 14.70 -5.32
CA LEU A 115 8.44 14.76 -6.06
C LEU A 115 7.53 15.87 -5.53
N SER A 116 7.39 15.98 -4.21
CA SER A 116 6.64 17.06 -3.55
C SER A 116 7.21 18.42 -3.96
N GLN A 117 8.52 18.61 -3.85
CA GLN A 117 9.15 19.89 -4.20
C GLN A 117 8.98 20.23 -5.68
N LYS A 118 9.01 19.22 -6.56
CA LYS A 118 8.90 19.41 -8.01
C LYS A 118 7.47 19.72 -8.47
N PHE A 119 6.47 19.01 -7.94
CA PHE A 119 5.10 19.07 -8.44
C PHE A 119 4.18 19.97 -7.60
N LEU A 120 4.48 20.13 -6.32
CA LEU A 120 3.67 20.92 -5.38
C LEU A 120 4.40 22.20 -4.93
N GLY A 121 5.74 22.25 -5.07
CA GLY A 121 6.55 23.39 -4.65
C GLY A 121 6.88 23.39 -3.14
N GLU A 122 6.47 22.35 -2.43
CA GLU A 122 6.61 22.20 -0.98
C GLU A 122 7.43 20.93 -0.66
N GLY A 123 8.15 20.95 0.46
CA GLY A 123 8.85 19.78 0.99
C GLY A 123 7.87 18.77 1.59
N LYS A 124 8.36 17.59 1.99
CA LYS A 124 7.57 16.69 2.84
C LYS A 124 7.46 17.30 4.25
N ASP A 125 6.29 17.16 4.85
CA ASP A 125 6.14 17.35 6.29
C ASP A 125 6.78 16.16 7.00
N ASP A 126 7.75 16.42 7.87
CA ASP A 126 8.46 15.43 8.71
C ASP A 126 7.90 15.38 10.13
#